data_AF-A0A3R5XGT0-F1
#
_entry.id   AF-A0A3R5XGT0-F1
#
_cell.length_a   1.000
_cell.length_b   1.000
_cell.length_c   1.000
_cell.angle_alpha   90.00
_cell.angle_beta   90.00
_cell.angle_gamma   90.00
#
_symmetry.space_group_name_H-M   'P 1'
#
loop_
_entity.id
_entity.type
_entity.pdbx_description
1 polymer ?
#
loop_
_entity_poly.entity_id
_entity_poly.type
_entity_poly.pdbx_seq_one_letter_code
_entity_poly.pdbx_strand_id
1 'polypeptide(L)'
;MKREGKELEQELKNGIVDYESYLEKRNNYAEKMSDIGKSNLAEYVMHRKTILDILAQNIRYKDQEQQKYAYEKNIHQLIFPMTKTSDDIDYLQHNLWIIDEKLAYHHYLASDMKIKKMEEVENNSGKEPDLIIFDSPFAFTDEEEQPYRNITIIEFKRPGREHYNDAENPIRQIKEYMDDIVEGKVKTKDGEFLNGTENIRFFCYIICDVDLSIKKLAKLEDLKVTPDNMGFYKYIDSYKAYLEIIPYNKLIQDSKKRNRILFDKLFNQS
;
A
#
# COMPACT_ATOMS: atom_id res chain seq x y z
N MET A 1 17.58 -14.70 -18.46
CA MET A 1 16.34 -14.03 -18.02
C MET A 1 16.41 -12.50 -18.02
N LYS A 2 16.99 -11.77 -17.04
CA LYS A 2 17.03 -10.29 -17.08
C LYS A 2 17.77 -9.71 -18.31
N ARG A 3 18.81 -10.41 -18.79
CA ARG A 3 19.58 -10.00 -19.98
C ARG A 3 18.84 -10.27 -21.28
N GLU A 4 18.33 -11.49 -21.47
CA GLU A 4 17.47 -11.84 -22.63
C GLU A 4 16.23 -10.95 -22.73
N GLY A 5 15.57 -10.65 -21.60
CA GLY A 5 14.40 -9.76 -21.59
C GLY A 5 14.74 -8.32 -22.02
N LYS A 6 15.90 -7.79 -21.60
CA LYS A 6 16.38 -6.46 -22.01
C LYS A 6 16.87 -6.42 -23.47
N GLU A 7 17.53 -7.49 -23.93
CA GLU A 7 17.95 -7.65 -25.33
C GLU A 7 16.73 -7.72 -26.27
N LEU A 8 15.70 -8.49 -25.89
CA LEU A 8 14.39 -8.49 -26.55
C LEU A 8 13.74 -7.10 -26.57
N GLU A 9 13.72 -6.39 -25.44
CA GLU A 9 13.14 -5.05 -25.35
C GLU A 9 13.83 -4.02 -26.26
N GLN A 10 15.16 -4.10 -26.39
CA GLN A 10 15.96 -3.24 -27.27
C GLN A 10 15.74 -3.55 -28.76
N GLU A 11 15.66 -4.83 -29.15
CA GLU A 11 15.33 -5.22 -30.53
C GLU A 11 13.94 -4.72 -30.98
N LEU A 12 12.99 -4.64 -30.04
CA LEU A 12 11.59 -4.33 -30.33
C LEU A 12 11.29 -2.85 -30.55
N LYS A 13 12.06 -1.94 -29.92
CA LYS A 13 11.89 -0.47 -30.06
C LYS A 13 12.16 0.04 -31.48
N ASN A 14 12.93 -0.69 -32.29
CA ASN A 14 13.20 -0.30 -33.66
C ASN A 14 12.11 -0.82 -34.62
N GLY A 15 11.39 0.07 -35.30
CA GLY A 15 10.53 -0.27 -36.44
C GLY A 15 9.10 -0.75 -36.11
N ILE A 16 8.41 -0.14 -35.13
CA ILE A 16 6.93 -0.20 -35.08
C ILE A 16 6.44 1.08 -35.76
N VAL A 17 5.83 0.95 -36.93
CA VAL A 17 5.36 2.10 -37.73
C VAL A 17 3.88 2.00 -38.09
N ASP A 18 3.28 0.82 -37.98
CA ASP A 18 1.86 0.57 -38.23
C ASP A 18 1.29 -0.57 -37.35
N TYR A 19 -0.01 -0.83 -37.48
CA TYR A 19 -0.71 -1.83 -36.68
C TYR A 19 -0.33 -3.28 -37.03
N GLU A 20 -0.01 -3.55 -38.29
CA GLU A 20 0.39 -4.89 -38.76
C GLU A 20 1.77 -5.27 -38.22
N SER A 21 2.74 -4.36 -38.29
CA SER A 21 4.07 -4.54 -37.67
C SER A 21 3.99 -4.70 -36.15
N TYR A 22 2.99 -4.10 -35.49
CA TYR A 22 2.69 -4.37 -34.09
C TYR A 22 2.18 -5.81 -33.86
N LEU A 23 1.22 -6.29 -34.65
CA LEU A 23 0.67 -7.64 -34.49
C LEU A 23 1.72 -8.73 -34.71
N GLU A 24 2.55 -8.58 -35.75
CA GLU A 24 3.64 -9.50 -36.05
C GLU A 24 4.65 -9.56 -34.90
N LYS A 25 5.08 -8.39 -34.39
CA LYS A 25 5.98 -8.32 -33.23
C LYS A 25 5.36 -8.87 -31.95
N ARG A 26 4.08 -8.62 -31.70
CA ARG A 26 3.37 -9.14 -30.53
C ARG A 26 3.37 -10.67 -30.53
N ASN A 27 3.09 -11.29 -31.67
CA ASN A 27 3.08 -12.75 -31.79
C ASN A 27 4.49 -13.33 -31.60
N ASN A 28 5.49 -12.73 -32.24
CA ASN A 28 6.90 -13.12 -32.07
C ASN A 28 7.36 -12.98 -30.60
N TYR A 29 6.92 -11.93 -29.89
CA TYR A 29 7.18 -11.76 -28.47
C TYR A 29 6.54 -12.87 -27.62
N ALA A 30 5.28 -13.22 -27.90
CA ALA A 30 4.57 -14.27 -27.18
C ALA A 30 5.20 -15.67 -27.39
N GLU A 31 5.76 -15.91 -28.58
CA GLU A 31 6.52 -17.12 -28.92
C GLU A 31 7.90 -17.16 -28.25
N LYS A 32 8.62 -16.03 -28.25
CA LYS A 32 9.96 -15.91 -27.61
C LYS A 32 9.90 -15.88 -26.08
N MET A 33 8.74 -15.60 -25.49
CA MET A 33 8.55 -15.60 -24.06
C MET A 33 8.66 -17.04 -23.53
N SER A 34 9.69 -17.30 -22.74
CA SER A 34 9.97 -18.66 -22.24
C SER A 34 8.83 -19.20 -21.39
N ASP A 35 8.62 -20.51 -21.44
CA ASP A 35 7.62 -21.20 -20.61
C ASP A 35 7.90 -21.00 -19.11
N ILE A 36 9.16 -20.80 -18.74
CA ILE A 36 9.58 -20.41 -17.39
C ILE A 36 9.01 -19.03 -17.00
N GLY A 37 9.11 -18.03 -17.89
CA GLY A 37 8.56 -16.69 -17.64
C GLY A 37 7.04 -16.69 -17.49
N LYS A 38 6.35 -17.47 -18.32
CA LYS A 38 4.89 -17.69 -18.21
C LYS A 38 4.52 -18.36 -16.88
N SER A 39 5.31 -19.36 -16.46
CA SER A 39 5.09 -20.09 -15.20
C SER A 39 5.29 -19.20 -13.97
N ASN A 40 6.35 -18.37 -13.95
CA ASN A 40 6.59 -17.42 -12.85
C ASN A 40 5.46 -16.39 -12.72
N LEU A 41 4.93 -15.89 -13.84
CA LEU A 41 3.79 -14.97 -13.82
C LEU A 41 2.52 -15.67 -13.31
N ALA A 42 2.28 -16.91 -13.73
CA ALA A 42 1.17 -17.71 -13.22
C ALA A 42 1.29 -17.93 -11.69
N GLU A 43 2.48 -18.28 -11.20
CA GLU A 43 2.76 -18.43 -9.77
C GLU A 43 2.49 -17.13 -9.00
N TYR A 44 2.95 -15.99 -9.52
CA TYR A 44 2.68 -14.68 -8.92
C TYR A 44 1.18 -14.37 -8.83
N VAL A 45 0.43 -14.63 -9.90
CA VAL A 45 -1.04 -14.44 -9.92
C VAL A 45 -1.73 -15.40 -8.94
N MET A 46 -1.28 -16.66 -8.86
CA MET A 46 -1.76 -17.65 -7.88
C MET A 46 -1.49 -17.21 -6.45
N HIS A 47 -0.30 -16.68 -6.18
CA HIS A 47 0.07 -16.15 -4.88
C HIS A 47 -0.88 -15.02 -4.47
N ARG A 48 -1.09 -14.02 -5.36
CA ARG A 48 -2.02 -12.91 -5.10
C ARG A 48 -3.44 -13.37 -4.78
N LYS A 49 -3.95 -14.36 -5.51
CA LYS A 49 -5.26 -14.96 -5.22
C LYS A 49 -5.29 -15.60 -3.84
N THR A 50 -4.28 -16.42 -3.54
CA THR A 50 -4.15 -17.14 -2.25
C THR A 50 -4.14 -16.16 -1.08
N ILE A 51 -3.35 -15.08 -1.16
CA ILE A 51 -3.29 -14.05 -0.12
C ILE A 51 -4.65 -13.37 0.08
N LEU A 52 -5.36 -13.02 -0.99
CA LEU A 52 -6.69 -12.41 -0.85
C LEU A 52 -7.72 -13.36 -0.22
N ASP A 53 -7.61 -14.65 -0.50
CA ASP A 53 -8.49 -15.65 0.10
C ASP A 53 -8.15 -15.87 1.59
N ILE A 54 -6.87 -15.87 1.96
CA ILE A 54 -6.43 -15.90 3.37
C ILE A 54 -6.92 -14.63 4.09
N LEU A 55 -6.74 -13.45 3.50
CA LEU A 55 -7.19 -12.19 4.09
C LEU A 55 -8.71 -12.19 4.31
N ALA A 56 -9.48 -12.65 3.32
CA ALA A 56 -10.94 -12.78 3.41
C ALA A 56 -11.41 -13.73 4.51
N GLN A 57 -10.61 -14.74 4.87
CA GLN A 57 -10.88 -15.62 6.00
C GLN A 57 -10.54 -14.95 7.33
N ASN A 58 -9.45 -14.19 7.40
CA ASN A 58 -8.99 -13.54 8.63
C ASN A 58 -9.93 -12.42 9.12
N ILE A 59 -10.70 -11.80 8.23
CA ILE A 59 -11.68 -10.77 8.63
C ILE A 59 -13.01 -11.35 9.13
N ARG A 60 -13.20 -12.67 9.07
CA ARG A 60 -14.39 -13.37 9.60
C ARG A 60 -14.16 -13.75 11.06
N TYR A 61 -15.23 -14.15 11.74
CA TYR A 61 -15.13 -14.77 13.05
C TYR A 61 -14.25 -16.02 12.98
N LYS A 62 -13.16 -16.00 13.75
CA LYS A 62 -12.23 -17.10 13.99
C LYS A 62 -12.91 -18.22 14.78
N ASP A 63 -13.85 -17.86 15.64
CA ASP A 63 -14.71 -18.76 16.41
C ASP A 63 -16.14 -18.25 16.27
N GLN A 64 -17.01 -19.05 15.64
CA GLN A 64 -18.41 -18.67 15.41
C GLN A 64 -19.25 -18.71 16.70
N GLU A 65 -18.88 -19.54 17.67
CA GLU A 65 -19.58 -19.62 18.96
C GLU A 65 -19.18 -18.45 19.87
N GLN A 66 -17.91 -18.04 19.81
CA GLN A 66 -17.39 -16.93 20.63
C GLN A 66 -17.36 -15.56 19.92
N GLN A 67 -17.73 -15.51 18.64
CA GLN A 67 -17.71 -14.30 17.81
C GLN A 67 -16.38 -13.53 17.87
N LYS A 68 -15.25 -14.24 17.86
CA LYS A 68 -13.91 -13.62 17.96
C LYS A 68 -13.30 -13.38 16.59
N TYR A 69 -12.95 -12.14 16.27
CA TYR A 69 -12.18 -11.81 15.05
C TYR A 69 -10.69 -12.13 15.19
N ALA A 70 -9.99 -12.31 14.06
CA ALA A 70 -8.53 -12.38 14.03
C ALA A 70 -7.92 -11.12 14.68
N TYR A 71 -6.69 -11.26 15.17
CA TYR A 71 -5.95 -10.13 15.71
C TYR A 71 -5.46 -9.25 14.56
N GLU A 72 -5.42 -7.94 14.79
CA GLU A 72 -4.85 -6.93 13.90
C GLU A 72 -3.46 -7.33 13.38
N LYS A 73 -2.61 -7.81 14.30
CA LYS A 73 -1.29 -8.40 14.01
C LYS A 73 -1.28 -9.40 12.85
N ASN A 74 -2.29 -10.27 12.75
CA ASN A 74 -2.32 -11.28 11.68
C ASN A 74 -2.54 -10.64 10.31
N ILE A 75 -3.38 -9.61 10.25
CA ILE A 75 -3.66 -8.90 9.00
C ILE A 75 -2.47 -8.03 8.62
N HIS A 76 -1.91 -7.30 9.60
CA HIS A 76 -0.69 -6.53 9.40
C HIS A 76 0.41 -7.41 8.82
N GLN A 77 0.76 -8.53 9.46
CA GLN A 77 1.79 -9.45 8.98
C GLN A 77 1.52 -10.03 7.59
N LEU A 78 0.25 -10.16 7.19
CA LEU A 78 -0.12 -10.59 5.84
C LEU A 78 0.12 -9.49 4.79
N ILE A 79 -0.08 -8.22 5.17
CA ILE A 79 0.21 -7.06 4.32
C ILE A 79 1.72 -6.77 4.28
N PHE A 80 2.39 -6.74 5.43
CA PHE A 80 3.82 -6.48 5.55
C PHE A 80 4.37 -7.07 6.88
N PRO A 81 5.57 -7.70 6.89
CA PRO A 81 6.19 -8.22 8.12
C PRO A 81 6.44 -7.14 9.19
N MET A 82 5.99 -7.38 10.43
CA MET A 82 6.20 -6.42 11.54
C MET A 82 7.66 -6.35 11.98
N THR A 83 8.05 -5.21 12.56
CA THR A 83 9.41 -4.89 13.05
C THR A 83 10.48 -5.04 11.97
N LYS A 84 10.13 -4.67 10.75
CA LYS A 84 10.98 -4.80 9.55
C LYS A 84 10.91 -3.53 8.72
N THR A 85 11.96 -3.30 7.95
CA THR A 85 12.02 -2.28 6.91
C THR A 85 11.91 -2.90 5.52
N SER A 86 11.70 -2.06 4.50
CA SER A 86 11.80 -2.48 3.09
C SER A 86 13.18 -3.05 2.73
N ASP A 87 14.23 -2.63 3.42
CA ASP A 87 15.61 -3.08 3.15
C ASP A 87 15.90 -4.46 3.76
N ASP A 88 15.04 -4.95 4.67
CA ASP A 88 15.15 -6.26 5.31
C ASP A 88 14.46 -7.40 4.55
N ILE A 89 13.63 -7.09 3.55
CA ILE A 89 12.72 -8.07 2.94
C ILE A 89 12.75 -8.01 1.41
N ASP A 90 12.52 -9.15 0.78
CA ASP A 90 12.38 -9.25 -0.68
C ASP A 90 10.99 -8.77 -1.15
N TYR A 91 10.89 -8.36 -2.41
CA TYR A 91 9.64 -7.91 -3.04
C TYR A 91 8.46 -8.88 -2.88
N LEU A 92 8.70 -10.19 -2.86
CA LEU A 92 7.66 -11.21 -2.71
C LEU A 92 7.21 -11.42 -1.25
N GLN A 93 7.83 -10.74 -0.29
CA GLN A 93 7.55 -10.90 1.15
C GLN A 93 6.55 -9.88 1.70
N HIS A 94 5.97 -9.03 0.84
CA HIS A 94 4.91 -8.10 1.22
C HIS A 94 3.75 -8.08 0.20
N ASN A 95 2.59 -7.61 0.65
CA ASN A 95 1.34 -7.57 -0.12
C ASN A 95 0.69 -6.18 -0.13
N LEU A 96 1.49 -5.12 -0.10
CA LEU A 96 1.04 -3.72 -0.13
C LEU A 96 0.09 -3.39 -1.30
N TRP A 97 0.22 -4.11 -2.42
CA TRP A 97 -0.67 -4.02 -3.59
C TRP A 97 -2.16 -4.25 -3.26
N ILE A 98 -2.46 -4.90 -2.13
CA ILE A 98 -3.82 -5.08 -1.62
C ILE A 98 -4.46 -3.72 -1.29
N ILE A 99 -3.67 -2.78 -0.79
CA ILE A 99 -4.11 -1.41 -0.51
C ILE A 99 -4.08 -0.60 -1.81
N ASP A 100 -2.89 -0.42 -2.39
CA ASP A 100 -2.68 0.26 -3.67
C ASP A 100 -1.44 -0.35 -4.35
N GLU A 101 -1.53 -0.61 -5.67
CA GLU A 101 -0.41 -1.14 -6.46
C GLU A 101 0.82 -0.24 -6.42
N LYS A 102 0.63 1.08 -6.30
CA LYS A 102 1.74 2.04 -6.26
C LYS A 102 2.63 1.85 -5.05
N LEU A 103 2.08 1.37 -3.93
CA LEU A 103 2.85 1.15 -2.69
C LEU A 103 3.88 0.01 -2.83
N ALA A 104 3.80 -0.80 -3.89
CA ALA A 104 4.84 -1.77 -4.21
C ALA A 104 6.13 -1.10 -4.70
N TYR A 105 6.09 0.19 -5.02
CA TYR A 105 7.23 1.02 -5.41
C TYR A 105 7.42 2.09 -4.33
N HIS A 106 8.51 2.02 -3.60
CA HIS A 106 8.86 2.96 -2.54
C HIS A 106 10.37 3.00 -2.34
N HIS A 107 10.89 4.09 -1.77
CA HIS A 107 12.31 4.22 -1.45
C HIS A 107 12.65 3.59 -0.10
N TYR A 108 11.76 3.77 0.87
CA TYR A 108 11.89 3.22 2.21
C TYR A 108 10.52 2.95 2.83
N LEU A 109 10.43 1.91 3.65
CA LEU A 109 9.26 1.59 4.46
C LEU A 109 9.72 1.09 5.83
N ALA A 110 9.06 1.55 6.90
CA ALA A 110 9.21 1.04 8.26
C ALA A 110 7.87 0.49 8.78
N SER A 111 7.89 -0.72 9.33
CA SER A 111 6.69 -1.41 9.83
C SER A 111 6.78 -1.72 11.31
N ASP A 112 5.79 -1.28 12.09
CA ASP A 112 5.73 -1.49 13.55
C ASP A 112 7.03 -1.04 14.23
N MET A 113 7.46 0.17 13.91
CA MET A 113 8.71 0.76 14.39
C MET A 113 8.46 2.12 15.01
N LYS A 114 9.12 2.37 16.15
CA LYS A 114 9.08 3.68 16.79
C LYS A 114 9.66 4.73 15.87
N ILE A 115 9.02 5.90 15.77
CA ILE A 115 9.49 7.01 14.92
C ILE A 115 10.94 7.37 15.25
N LYS A 116 11.32 7.43 16.54
CA LYS A 116 12.71 7.69 16.96
C LYS A 116 13.76 6.65 16.55
N LYS A 117 13.34 5.49 16.03
CA LYS A 117 14.22 4.43 15.53
C LYS A 117 14.33 4.46 14.00
N MET A 118 13.58 5.31 13.31
CA MET A 118 13.64 5.46 11.86
C MET A 118 14.80 6.39 11.54
N GLU A 119 15.69 6.01 10.63
CA GLU A 119 16.88 6.81 10.29
C GLU A 119 16.50 8.05 9.46
N GLU A 120 15.38 7.94 8.74
CA GLU A 120 14.78 8.93 7.86
C GLU A 120 14.10 10.08 8.62
N VAL A 121 13.90 9.97 9.94
CA VAL A 121 13.22 10.99 10.76
C VAL A 121 14.01 11.25 12.04
N GLU A 122 14.54 12.47 12.20
CA GLU A 122 15.19 12.89 13.45
C GLU A 122 14.17 13.36 14.49
N ASN A 123 13.57 12.41 15.21
CA ASN A 123 12.64 12.69 16.31
C ASN A 123 12.95 11.82 17.55
N ASN A 124 12.51 12.25 18.73
CA ASN A 124 12.53 11.49 19.98
C ASN A 124 11.21 10.75 20.29
N SER A 125 10.23 10.80 19.38
CA SER A 125 8.90 10.24 19.56
C SER A 125 8.93 8.72 19.76
N GLY A 126 8.27 8.28 20.82
CA GLY A 126 8.08 6.86 21.14
C GLY A 126 6.88 6.23 20.44
N LYS A 127 6.13 6.98 19.62
CA LYS A 127 4.98 6.51 18.86
C LYS A 127 5.41 5.50 17.80
N GLU A 128 4.56 4.53 17.51
CA GLU A 128 4.86 3.35 16.69
C GLU A 128 3.73 3.15 15.67
N PRO A 129 3.87 3.72 14.46
CA PRO A 129 2.89 3.54 13.40
C PRO A 129 3.00 2.14 12.79
N ASP A 130 1.88 1.60 12.31
CA ASP A 130 1.88 0.26 11.72
C ASP A 130 2.72 0.20 10.45
N LEU A 131 2.55 1.17 9.54
CA LEU A 131 3.42 1.37 8.38
C LEU A 131 3.64 2.86 8.11
N ILE A 132 4.90 3.24 7.90
CA ILE A 132 5.27 4.49 7.23
C ILE A 132 6.06 4.15 5.98
N ILE A 133 5.69 4.74 4.86
CA ILE A 133 6.31 4.55 3.56
C ILE A 133 6.75 5.91 3.05
N PHE A 134 8.01 6.02 2.67
CA PHE A 134 8.55 7.21 2.04
C PHE A 134 8.80 6.95 0.56
N ASP A 135 8.21 7.80 -0.27
CA ASP A 135 8.19 7.64 -1.71
C ASP A 135 8.57 8.95 -2.43
N SER A 136 8.97 8.83 -3.70
CA SER A 136 9.27 9.95 -4.59
C SER A 136 8.04 10.39 -5.38
N PRO A 137 7.87 11.68 -5.70
CA PRO A 137 6.77 12.13 -6.54
C PRO A 137 6.87 11.59 -7.98
N PHE A 138 6.07 10.57 -8.32
CA PHE A 138 5.94 10.01 -9.68
C PHE A 138 5.73 11.02 -10.84
N ALA A 139 5.35 12.28 -10.57
CA ALA A 139 4.83 13.21 -11.56
C ALA A 139 5.74 14.39 -11.92
N PHE A 140 6.93 14.52 -11.33
CA PHE A 140 7.86 15.61 -11.64
C PHE A 140 9.27 15.05 -11.87
N THR A 141 9.81 15.35 -13.05
CA THR A 141 11.19 15.06 -13.48
C THR A 141 12.18 15.66 -12.50
N ASP A 142 12.63 14.86 -11.55
CA ASP A 142 13.99 14.31 -11.43
C ASP A 142 13.95 13.43 -10.18
N GLU A 143 13.80 12.11 -10.36
CA GLU A 143 13.77 11.13 -9.25
C GLU A 143 15.02 11.24 -8.34
N GLU A 144 16.10 11.81 -8.87
CA GLU A 144 17.37 12.05 -8.18
C GLU A 144 17.36 13.30 -7.28
N GLU A 145 16.54 14.32 -7.54
CA GLU A 145 16.68 15.59 -6.81
C GLU A 145 15.93 15.61 -5.46
N GLN A 146 14.81 14.88 -5.30
CA GLN A 146 13.94 15.03 -4.10
C GLN A 146 13.14 13.77 -3.71
N PRO A 147 13.80 12.65 -3.36
CA PRO A 147 13.12 11.51 -2.74
C PRO A 147 12.45 11.96 -1.42
N TYR A 148 11.43 11.25 -0.93
CA TYR A 148 10.78 11.47 0.39
C TYR A 148 9.74 12.63 0.50
N ARG A 149 9.27 13.24 -0.60
CA ARG A 149 8.21 14.27 -0.54
C ARG A 149 6.78 13.72 -0.45
N ASN A 150 6.58 12.43 -0.71
CA ASN A 150 5.32 11.75 -0.46
C ASN A 150 5.51 10.75 0.68
N ILE A 151 4.72 10.89 1.74
CA ILE A 151 4.77 9.96 2.88
C ILE A 151 3.41 9.29 3.00
N THR A 152 3.39 7.96 2.94
CA THR A 152 2.19 7.18 3.20
C THR A 152 2.22 6.65 4.62
N ILE A 153 1.13 6.84 5.36
CA ILE A 153 0.93 6.30 6.71
C ILE A 153 -0.26 5.34 6.64
N ILE A 154 -0.09 4.10 7.06
CA ILE A 154 -1.17 3.12 7.14
C ILE A 154 -1.34 2.72 8.59
N GLU A 155 -2.57 2.76 9.07
CA GLU A 155 -2.97 2.33 10.42
C GLU A 155 -4.05 1.26 10.28
N PHE A 156 -3.79 0.07 10.80
CA PHE A 156 -4.77 -1.01 10.89
C PHE A 156 -5.52 -0.90 12.21
N LYS A 157 -6.78 -1.34 12.21
CA LYS A 157 -7.50 -1.63 13.45
C LYS A 157 -8.10 -3.01 13.37
N ARG A 158 -8.09 -3.72 14.49
CA ARG A 158 -8.72 -5.04 14.59
C ARG A 158 -10.10 -5.12 13.89
N PRO A 159 -10.35 -6.12 13.03
CA PRO A 159 -11.66 -6.33 12.42
C PRO A 159 -12.76 -6.49 13.47
N GLY A 160 -13.94 -5.95 13.16
CA GLY A 160 -15.11 -5.94 14.03
C GLY A 160 -14.91 -5.20 15.36
N ARG A 161 -13.88 -4.36 15.46
CA ARG A 161 -13.70 -3.47 16.61
C ARG A 161 -14.80 -2.41 16.60
N GLU A 162 -15.37 -2.18 17.77
CA GLU A 162 -16.40 -1.18 18.01
C GLU A 162 -15.99 -0.28 19.19
N HIS A 163 -16.71 0.82 19.37
CA HIS A 163 -16.58 1.71 20.54
C HIS A 163 -15.22 2.41 20.67
N TYR A 164 -14.71 2.96 19.56
CA TYR A 164 -13.52 3.81 19.56
C TYR A 164 -13.72 5.03 20.47
N ASN A 165 -12.81 5.19 21.44
CA ASN A 165 -12.71 6.35 22.31
C ASN A 165 -11.54 7.27 21.88
N ASP A 166 -11.36 8.41 22.56
CA ASP A 166 -10.34 9.40 22.19
C ASP A 166 -8.90 8.88 22.26
N ALA A 167 -8.59 7.90 23.12
CA ALA A 167 -7.27 7.29 23.21
C ALA A 167 -7.02 6.27 22.09
N GLU A 168 -8.09 5.78 21.47
CA GLU A 168 -8.06 4.74 20.43
C GLU A 168 -8.50 5.28 19.06
N ASN A 169 -8.63 6.61 18.95
CA ASN A 169 -9.09 7.30 17.76
C ASN A 169 -8.04 7.21 16.64
N PRO A 170 -8.29 6.45 15.55
CA PRO A 170 -7.31 6.25 14.49
C PRO A 170 -7.01 7.53 13.70
N ILE A 171 -7.97 8.45 13.58
CA ILE A 171 -7.77 9.73 12.88
C ILE A 171 -6.78 10.60 13.65
N ARG A 172 -6.94 10.63 14.99
CA ARG A 172 -6.03 11.36 15.88
C ARG A 172 -4.63 10.76 15.85
N GLN A 173 -4.50 9.43 15.91
CA GLN A 173 -3.21 8.75 15.84
C GLN A 173 -2.43 9.12 14.58
N ILE A 174 -3.09 9.09 13.41
CA ILE A 174 -2.46 9.50 12.15
C ILE A 174 -2.01 10.96 12.18
N LYS A 175 -2.83 11.89 12.68
CA LYS A 175 -2.44 13.31 12.80
C LYS A 175 -1.22 13.48 13.70
N GLU A 176 -1.21 12.79 14.84
CA GLU A 176 -0.08 12.80 15.77
C GLU A 176 1.20 12.23 15.16
N TYR A 177 1.11 11.28 14.22
CA TYR A 177 2.26 10.80 13.45
C TYR A 177 2.73 11.81 12.42
N MET A 178 1.81 12.49 11.73
CA MET A 178 2.17 13.56 10.80
C MET A 178 2.88 14.73 11.52
N ASP A 179 2.38 15.12 12.70
CA ASP A 179 3.04 16.14 13.54
C ASP A 179 4.47 15.71 13.89
N ASP A 180 4.66 14.49 14.38
CA ASP A 180 5.98 13.95 14.73
C ASP A 180 6.94 13.94 13.52
N ILE A 181 6.45 13.61 12.32
CA ILE A 181 7.27 13.57 11.10
C ILE A 181 7.65 14.98 10.64
N VAL A 182 6.71 15.93 10.66
CA VAL A 182 6.96 17.32 10.25
C VAL A 182 7.91 18.02 11.22
N GLU A 183 7.74 17.83 12.53
CA GLU A 183 8.64 18.36 13.56
C GLU A 183 10.02 17.69 13.52
N GLY A 184 10.05 16.38 13.21
CA GLY A 184 11.23 15.53 13.25
C GLY A 184 12.21 15.68 12.10
N LYS A 185 12.08 16.67 11.21
CA LYS A 185 12.98 16.93 10.07
C LYS A 185 13.40 15.67 9.29
N VAL A 186 12.66 15.35 8.23
CA VAL A 186 12.93 14.18 7.37
C VAL A 186 14.31 14.27 6.70
N LYS A 187 15.02 13.15 6.64
CA LYS A 187 16.33 12.96 5.99
C LYS A 187 16.25 11.97 4.84
N THR A 188 17.14 12.12 3.87
CA THR A 188 17.42 11.11 2.86
C THR A 188 18.23 9.95 3.42
N LYS A 189 18.33 8.82 2.68
CA LYS A 189 19.23 7.70 3.00
C LYS A 189 20.69 8.11 3.14
N ASP A 190 21.11 9.19 2.47
CA ASP A 190 22.48 9.74 2.57
C ASP A 190 22.65 10.69 3.76
N GLY A 191 21.60 10.89 4.57
CA GLY A 191 21.62 11.71 5.78
C GLY A 191 21.37 13.20 5.55
N GLU A 192 21.03 13.61 4.32
CA GLU A 192 20.72 15.00 4.01
C GLU A 192 19.30 15.36 4.45
N PHE A 193 19.15 16.45 5.20
CA PHE A 193 17.82 16.93 5.58
C PHE A 193 17.07 17.47 4.37
N LEU A 194 15.80 17.11 4.24
CA LEU A 194 14.93 17.70 3.24
C LEU A 194 14.66 19.17 3.59
N ASN A 195 15.03 20.07 2.68
CA ASN A 195 14.60 21.45 2.75
C ASN A 195 13.11 21.56 2.41
N GLY A 196 12.38 22.29 3.24
CA GLY A 196 10.98 22.61 3.04
C GLY A 196 10.03 21.47 3.41
N THR A 197 10.03 21.07 4.69
CA THR A 197 9.10 20.05 5.23
C THR A 197 7.64 20.44 5.03
N GLU A 198 7.34 21.73 4.81
CA GLU A 198 6.03 22.19 4.40
C GLU A 198 5.57 21.60 3.05
N ASN A 199 6.47 21.07 2.22
CA ASN A 199 6.13 20.50 0.91
C ASN A 199 5.86 18.99 0.95
N ILE A 200 5.96 18.37 2.11
CA ILE A 200 5.58 16.97 2.30
C ILE A 200 4.08 16.82 2.05
N ARG A 201 3.71 15.80 1.27
CA ARG A 201 2.33 15.39 1.05
C ARG A 201 2.10 14.06 1.73
N PHE A 202 1.00 13.95 2.47
CA PHE A 202 0.66 12.73 3.17
C PHE A 202 -0.46 11.97 2.45
N PHE A 203 -0.33 10.65 2.40
CA PHE A 203 -1.38 9.73 2.03
C PHE A 203 -1.65 8.81 3.23
N CYS A 204 -2.82 8.90 3.81
CA CYS A 204 -3.13 8.27 5.08
C CYS A 204 -4.28 7.30 4.92
N TYR A 205 -4.04 6.04 5.24
CA TYR A 205 -5.04 4.97 5.12
C TYR A 205 -5.34 4.37 6.49
N ILE A 206 -6.58 4.48 6.94
CA ILE A 206 -7.06 3.78 8.12
C ILE A 206 -7.82 2.55 7.64
N ILE A 207 -7.32 1.36 7.92
CA ILE A 207 -7.96 0.11 7.54
C ILE A 207 -8.73 -0.44 8.75
N CYS A 208 -10.04 -0.19 8.77
CA CYS A 208 -10.90 -0.61 9.87
C CYS A 208 -12.36 -0.80 9.42
N ASP A 209 -13.10 -1.65 10.11
CA ASP A 209 -14.56 -1.73 9.92
C ASP A 209 -15.25 -0.46 10.42
N VAL A 210 -16.37 -0.09 9.79
CA VAL A 210 -17.08 1.16 10.04
C VAL A 210 -18.28 0.91 10.96
N ASP A 211 -18.08 1.12 12.26
CA ASP A 211 -19.13 1.09 13.28
C ASP A 211 -19.74 2.50 13.54
N LEU A 212 -20.62 2.62 14.53
CA LEU A 212 -21.21 3.90 14.91
C LEU A 212 -20.18 4.90 15.45
N SER A 213 -19.13 4.43 16.13
CA SER A 213 -18.11 5.33 16.68
C SER A 213 -17.18 5.88 15.59
N ILE A 214 -16.77 5.08 14.60
CA ILE A 214 -16.04 5.56 13.41
C ILE A 214 -16.90 6.58 12.63
N LYS A 215 -18.19 6.31 12.42
CA LYS A 215 -19.10 7.29 11.77
C LYS A 215 -19.18 8.61 12.54
N LYS A 216 -19.21 8.55 13.87
CA LYS A 216 -19.19 9.74 14.73
C LYS A 216 -17.87 10.50 14.58
N LEU A 217 -16.73 9.82 14.63
CA LEU A 217 -15.41 10.43 14.45
C LEU A 217 -15.27 11.06 13.05
N ALA A 218 -15.68 10.35 12.00
CA ALA A 218 -15.69 10.85 10.64
C ALA A 218 -16.54 12.13 10.51
N LYS A 219 -17.72 12.17 11.17
CA LYS A 219 -18.57 13.36 11.21
C LYS A 219 -17.91 14.53 11.96
N LEU A 220 -17.27 14.29 13.10
CA LEU A 220 -16.57 15.33 13.87
C LEU A 220 -15.42 15.95 13.10
N GLU A 221 -14.82 15.16 12.20
CA GLU A 221 -13.68 15.54 11.39
C GLU A 221 -14.09 15.99 9.96
N ASP A 222 -15.38 16.15 9.69
CA ASP A 222 -15.95 16.52 8.38
C ASP A 222 -15.47 15.64 7.21
N LEU A 223 -15.28 14.33 7.43
CA LEU A 223 -14.98 13.39 6.35
C LEU A 223 -16.21 13.18 5.48
N LYS A 224 -15.97 13.02 4.17
CA LYS A 224 -16.98 12.70 3.17
C LYS A 224 -17.10 11.21 3.01
N VAL A 225 -18.31 10.71 2.74
CA VAL A 225 -18.54 9.31 2.42
C VAL A 225 -17.98 9.02 1.02
N THR A 226 -17.31 7.87 0.83
CA THR A 226 -16.82 7.44 -0.49
C THR A 226 -17.98 7.17 -1.46
N PRO A 227 -17.80 7.26 -2.79
CA PRO A 227 -18.90 7.09 -3.75
C PRO A 227 -19.66 5.74 -3.69
N ASP A 228 -19.01 4.68 -3.20
CA ASP A 228 -19.61 3.36 -2.97
C ASP A 228 -20.38 3.26 -1.63
N ASN A 229 -20.40 4.33 -0.83
CA ASN A 229 -20.99 4.43 0.50
C ASN A 229 -20.41 3.47 1.54
N MET A 230 -19.21 2.95 1.33
CA MET A 230 -18.59 1.98 2.24
C MET A 230 -17.63 2.65 3.23
N GLY A 231 -16.82 3.61 2.78
CA GLY A 231 -15.78 4.25 3.57
C GLY A 231 -15.94 5.76 3.68
N PHE A 232 -14.87 6.41 4.13
CA PHE A 232 -14.82 7.86 4.31
C PHE A 232 -13.49 8.42 3.79
N TYR A 233 -13.47 9.66 3.34
CA TYR A 233 -12.25 10.33 2.91
C TYR A 233 -12.28 11.84 3.15
N LYS A 234 -11.11 12.46 3.26
CA LYS A 234 -10.94 13.92 3.35
C LYS A 234 -9.55 14.32 2.86
N TYR A 235 -9.47 15.45 2.16
CA TYR A 235 -8.20 16.16 2.03
C TYR A 235 -8.09 17.18 3.17
N ILE A 236 -7.02 17.11 3.96
CA ILE A 236 -6.77 17.96 5.12
C ILE A 236 -5.71 18.99 4.73
N ASP A 237 -6.16 20.20 4.40
CA ASP A 237 -5.28 21.25 3.86
C ASP A 237 -4.11 21.61 4.79
N SER A 238 -4.35 21.66 6.11
CA SER A 238 -3.33 21.99 7.11
C SER A 238 -2.16 21.01 7.13
N TYR A 239 -2.39 19.77 6.70
CA TYR A 239 -1.38 18.71 6.62
C TYR A 239 -0.98 18.37 5.19
N LYS A 240 -1.60 18.99 4.17
CA LYS A 240 -1.49 18.55 2.77
C LYS A 240 -1.72 17.04 2.61
N ALA A 241 -2.69 16.52 3.36
CA ALA A 241 -2.89 15.08 3.55
C ALA A 241 -4.18 14.59 2.88
N TYR A 242 -4.11 13.53 2.08
CA TYR A 242 -5.28 12.73 1.75
C TYR A 242 -5.47 11.66 2.83
N LEU A 243 -6.60 11.66 3.53
CA LEU A 243 -6.98 10.65 4.51
C LEU A 243 -8.15 9.82 3.96
N GLU A 244 -8.06 8.51 4.03
CA GLU A 244 -9.15 7.58 3.69
C GLU A 244 -9.31 6.49 4.76
N ILE A 245 -10.55 6.26 5.18
CA ILE A 245 -10.96 5.13 6.00
C ILE A 245 -11.51 4.05 5.06
N ILE A 246 -10.81 2.91 4.98
CA ILE A 246 -11.12 1.80 4.09
C ILE A 246 -11.59 0.60 4.93
N PRO A 247 -12.87 0.25 4.89
CA PRO A 247 -13.38 -1.01 5.44
C PRO A 247 -12.65 -2.24 4.90
N TYR A 248 -12.45 -3.27 5.72
CA TYR A 248 -11.79 -4.50 5.30
C TYR A 248 -12.53 -5.19 4.15
N ASN A 249 -13.86 -5.20 4.18
CA ASN A 249 -14.66 -5.76 3.09
C ASN A 249 -14.44 -5.00 1.77
N LYS A 250 -14.39 -3.66 1.81
CA LYS A 250 -14.07 -2.81 0.66
C LYS A 250 -12.68 -3.11 0.11
N LEU A 251 -11.67 -3.13 0.98
CA LEU A 251 -10.27 -3.39 0.62
C LEU A 251 -10.14 -4.70 -0.19
N ILE A 252 -10.74 -5.77 0.31
CA ILE A 252 -10.70 -7.09 -0.34
C ILE A 252 -11.49 -7.09 -1.64
N GLN A 253 -12.69 -6.49 -1.65
CA GLN A 253 -13.53 -6.43 -2.86
C GLN A 253 -12.82 -5.68 -3.98
N ASP A 254 -12.24 -4.52 -3.69
CA ASP A 254 -11.57 -3.71 -4.68
C ASP A 254 -10.28 -4.37 -5.17
N SER A 255 -9.49 -4.98 -4.27
CA SER A 255 -8.32 -5.74 -4.67
C SER A 255 -8.67 -6.96 -5.54
N LYS A 256 -9.75 -7.70 -5.22
CA LYS A 256 -10.28 -8.78 -6.06
C LYS A 256 -10.73 -8.26 -7.44
N LYS A 257 -11.39 -7.10 -7.51
CA LYS A 257 -11.78 -6.48 -8.79
C LYS A 257 -10.58 -6.09 -9.63
N ARG A 258 -9.56 -5.43 -9.05
CA ARG A 258 -8.32 -5.04 -9.76
C ARG A 258 -7.60 -6.24 -10.37
N ASN A 259 -7.62 -7.38 -9.68
CA ASN A 259 -6.95 -8.61 -10.11
C ASN A 259 -7.82 -9.55 -10.95
N ARG A 260 -9.11 -9.24 -11.15
CA ARG A 260 -10.08 -10.15 -11.74
C ARG A 260 -9.64 -10.67 -13.11
N ILE A 261 -9.14 -9.80 -13.98
CA ILE A 261 -8.71 -10.19 -15.33
C ILE A 261 -7.54 -11.18 -15.29
N LEU A 262 -6.63 -11.06 -14.33
CA LEU A 262 -5.51 -11.98 -14.16
C LEU A 262 -6.00 -13.34 -13.68
N PHE A 263 -6.93 -13.34 -12.73
CA PHE A 263 -7.54 -14.57 -12.22
C PHE A 263 -8.36 -15.27 -13.29
N ASP A 264 -9.16 -14.55 -14.08
CA ASP A 264 -9.97 -15.14 -15.13
C ASP A 264 -9.08 -15.77 -16.22
N LYS A 265 -8.01 -15.09 -16.64
CA LYS A 265 -7.06 -15.64 -17.62
C LYS A 265 -6.33 -16.89 -17.13
N LEU A 266 -6.08 -17.02 -15.84
CA LEU A 266 -5.32 -18.15 -15.29
C LEU A 266 -6.20 -19.33 -14.87
N PHE A 267 -7.36 -19.08 -14.28
CA PHE A 267 -8.21 -20.11 -13.66
C PHE A 267 -9.50 -20.42 -14.43
N ASN A 268 -9.98 -19.49 -15.25
CA ASN A 268 -11.28 -19.59 -15.93
C ASN A 268 -11.10 -19.60 -17.46
N GLN A 269 -10.14 -20.39 -17.95
CA GLN A 269 -9.97 -20.62 -19.38
C GLN A 269 -11.14 -21.49 -19.86
N SER A 270 -12.12 -20.84 -20.49
CA SER A 270 -13.22 -21.47 -21.21
C SER A 270 -13.18 -21.06 -22.67
#